data_AF-A0A2V7JH18-F1
#
_entry.id   AF-A0A2V7JH18-F1
#
_cell.length_a   1.000
_cell.length_b   1.000
_cell.length_c   1.000
_cell.angle_alpha   90.00
_cell.angle_beta   90.00
_cell.angle_gamma   90.00
#
_symmetry.space_group_name_H-M   'P 1'
#
loop_
_entity.id
_entity.type
_entity.pdbx_description
1 polymer ?
#
loop_
_entity_poly.entity_id
_entity_poly.type
_entity_poly.pdbx_seq_one_letter_code
_entity_poly.pdbx_strand_id
1 'polypeptide(L)'
;IGVLDQNNVMHEVTTFRRDVNTDGRHAVVEFGASLDDDLARRDYTINAIAYSPSKDEVRDPYKGQADIEGRLIRAVGDARERMREDRLRALRAIRFAARFGFDIERDTWDAIVESSPELGRLSAERVKQEIEKTMDQVRFPSKAFGMWRDTGAFNTLIPSLALVTDRQLAPLDHLRRPLLPRRPARRSTRIACLLASVPAATVRKTLKDLRFSNSDTEWIAILVERWQQLGPAMTEALLKAEEVYARDPWGDQYPPSAVLRQWAASAGRTRLASLLRLADAFWWAARQAGEPAPYKQTIASVYKRATKIAWKDPIALSDLAIDGTDIEKMGVHGPAVGAILKKLLDAVIVDPRKNRHQQLLEMAEREAGNGKREAGNGKREAGSG
;
A
#
# COMPACT_ATOMS: atom_id res chain seq x y z
N ILE A 1 10.80 -20.53 -22.08
CA ILE A 1 10.97 -21.81 -21.35
C ILE A 1 11.93 -21.53 -20.20
N GLY A 2 11.59 -21.93 -18.98
CA GLY A 2 12.53 -21.88 -17.86
C GLY A 2 13.43 -23.11 -17.88
N VAL A 3 14.74 -22.92 -17.87
CA VAL A 3 15.74 -24.00 -17.79
C VAL A 3 16.64 -23.76 -16.59
N LEU A 4 17.02 -24.82 -15.88
CA LEU A 4 17.97 -24.74 -14.78
C LEU A 4 19.37 -25.03 -15.31
N ASP A 5 20.37 -24.25 -14.88
CA ASP A 5 21.76 -24.59 -15.11
C ASP A 5 22.28 -25.63 -14.10
N GLN A 6 23.57 -25.98 -14.22
CA GLN A 6 24.25 -26.97 -13.38
C GLN A 6 24.25 -26.59 -11.88
N ASN A 7 24.04 -25.31 -11.56
CA ASN A 7 24.01 -24.78 -10.20
C ASN A 7 22.57 -24.55 -9.69
N ASN A 8 21.55 -25.09 -10.39
CA ASN A 8 20.12 -24.85 -10.13
C ASN A 8 19.71 -23.37 -10.22
N VAL A 9 20.42 -22.56 -11.00
CA VAL A 9 19.99 -21.19 -11.31
C VAL A 9 19.00 -21.25 -12.47
N MET A 10 17.85 -20.60 -12.30
CA MET A 10 16.80 -20.52 -13.32
C MET A 10 17.15 -19.47 -14.38
N HIS A 11 17.13 -19.91 -15.64
CA HIS A 11 17.31 -19.10 -16.84
C HIS A 11 16.03 -19.11 -17.68
N GLU A 12 15.65 -17.96 -18.21
CA GLU A 12 14.52 -17.86 -19.14
C GLU A 12 15.04 -17.86 -20.59
N VAL A 13 14.73 -18.91 -21.33
CA VAL A 13 15.11 -19.07 -22.75
C VAL A 13 13.90 -18.80 -23.63
N THR A 14 14.06 -17.89 -24.59
CA THR A 14 13.03 -17.53 -25.56
C THR A 14 13.61 -17.60 -26.97
N THR A 15 12.93 -18.29 -27.89
CA THR A 15 13.29 -18.32 -29.31
C THR A 15 13.12 -16.94 -29.92
N PHE A 16 14.07 -16.52 -30.76
CA PHE A 16 13.95 -15.28 -31.52
C PHE A 16 12.71 -15.30 -32.39
N ARG A 17 12.07 -14.13 -32.45
CA ARG A 17 10.76 -14.02 -33.05
C ARG A 17 10.51 -12.63 -33.61
N ARG A 18 9.68 -12.56 -34.65
CA ARG A 18 9.21 -11.31 -35.25
C ARG A 18 7.70 -11.18 -35.05
N ASP A 19 7.24 -9.98 -34.71
CA ASP A 19 5.81 -9.68 -34.60
C ASP A 19 5.29 -9.29 -36.01
N VAL A 20 4.38 -10.09 -36.57
CA VAL A 20 3.86 -9.92 -37.96
C VAL A 20 2.56 -9.12 -37.99
N ASN A 21 1.72 -9.28 -36.96
CA ASN A 21 0.48 -8.54 -36.81
C ASN A 21 0.23 -8.33 -35.31
N THR A 22 -0.06 -7.10 -34.88
CA THR A 22 -0.14 -6.73 -33.47
C THR A 22 -1.54 -6.24 -33.11
N ASP A 23 -2.27 -7.02 -32.30
CA ASP A 23 -3.46 -6.53 -31.59
C ASP A 23 -3.25 -6.65 -30.07
N GLY A 24 -2.75 -5.57 -29.47
CA GLY A 24 -2.43 -5.55 -28.05
C GLY A 24 -1.39 -6.60 -27.64
N ARG A 25 -1.75 -7.49 -26.70
CA ARG A 25 -0.84 -8.56 -26.22
C ARG A 25 -0.75 -9.73 -27.21
N HIS A 26 -1.69 -9.86 -28.14
CA HIS A 26 -1.74 -10.96 -29.09
C HIS A 26 -1.07 -10.54 -30.40
N ALA A 27 0.25 -10.76 -30.46
CA ALA A 27 0.98 -10.68 -31.71
C ALA A 27 0.95 -12.05 -32.41
N VAL A 28 0.69 -12.08 -33.71
CA VAL A 28 1.02 -13.24 -34.54
C VAL A 28 2.54 -13.26 -34.71
N VAL A 29 3.15 -14.36 -34.28
CA VAL A 29 4.60 -14.49 -34.17
C VAL A 29 5.12 -15.41 -35.25
N GLU A 30 6.15 -14.97 -35.98
CA GLU A 30 6.92 -15.83 -36.88
C GLU A 30 8.22 -16.28 -36.21
N PHE A 31 8.48 -17.59 -36.24
CA PHE A 31 9.71 -18.21 -35.74
C PHE A 31 10.72 -18.38 -36.89
N GLY A 32 12.02 -18.17 -36.60
CA GLY A 32 13.07 -18.09 -37.63
C GLY A 32 13.62 -16.67 -37.85
N ALA A 33 13.23 -15.73 -36.98
CA ALA A 33 13.68 -14.35 -37.02
C ALA A 33 15.15 -14.20 -36.57
N SER A 34 15.82 -13.17 -37.09
CA SER A 34 17.19 -12.83 -36.69
C SER A 34 17.23 -12.25 -35.27
N LEU A 35 18.44 -12.16 -34.69
CA LEU A 35 18.64 -11.45 -33.43
C LEU A 35 18.18 -9.98 -33.55
N ASP A 36 18.49 -9.33 -34.65
CA ASP A 36 18.14 -7.92 -34.89
C ASP A 36 16.61 -7.75 -34.96
N ASP A 37 15.88 -8.70 -35.55
CA ASP A 37 14.40 -8.72 -35.53
C ASP A 37 13.84 -8.85 -34.09
N ASP A 38 14.47 -9.67 -33.24
CA ASP A 38 14.07 -9.81 -31.84
C ASP A 38 14.38 -8.54 -31.03
N LEU A 39 15.47 -7.84 -31.33
CA LEU A 39 15.82 -6.57 -30.71
C LEU A 39 14.86 -5.45 -31.17
N ALA A 40 14.44 -5.43 -32.44
CA ALA A 40 13.50 -4.45 -33.00
C ALA A 40 12.14 -4.42 -32.28
N ARG A 41 11.68 -5.58 -31.80
CA ARG A 41 10.41 -5.69 -31.07
C ARG A 41 10.52 -5.38 -29.57
N ARG A 42 11.66 -4.91 -29.05
CA ARG A 42 11.83 -4.55 -27.63
C ARG A 42 11.34 -3.14 -27.34
N ASP A 43 10.90 -2.90 -26.11
CA ASP A 43 10.21 -1.66 -25.75
C ASP A 43 11.11 -0.43 -25.84
N TYR A 44 12.30 -0.49 -25.25
CA TYR A 44 13.23 0.62 -25.15
C TYR A 44 14.64 0.24 -25.61
N THR A 45 15.38 1.20 -26.16
CA THR A 45 16.75 1.03 -26.66
C THR A 45 17.67 0.42 -25.61
N ILE A 46 17.57 0.87 -24.36
CA ILE A 46 18.33 0.35 -23.22
C ILE A 46 18.08 -1.14 -22.92
N ASN A 47 16.96 -1.69 -23.38
CA ASN A 47 16.60 -3.10 -23.25
C ASN A 47 16.87 -3.90 -24.55
N ALA A 48 17.26 -3.21 -25.62
CA ALA A 48 17.48 -3.74 -26.97
C ALA A 48 18.96 -3.95 -27.30
N ILE A 49 19.72 -4.39 -26.30
CA ILE A 49 21.13 -4.74 -26.38
C ILE A 49 21.26 -6.25 -26.15
N ALA A 50 22.09 -6.92 -26.96
CA ALA A 50 22.42 -8.32 -26.79
C ALA A 50 23.93 -8.50 -26.60
N TYR A 51 24.30 -9.52 -25.83
CA TYR A 51 25.69 -9.91 -25.63
C TYR A 51 25.83 -11.40 -25.95
N SER A 52 26.87 -11.75 -26.71
CA SER A 52 27.20 -13.13 -27.05
C SER A 52 28.41 -13.59 -26.23
N PRO A 53 28.22 -14.43 -25.18
CA PRO A 53 29.32 -14.89 -24.35
C PRO A 53 30.35 -15.75 -25.09
N SER A 54 29.94 -16.44 -26.17
CA SER A 54 30.83 -17.28 -26.98
C SER A 54 31.71 -16.49 -27.94
N LYS A 55 31.28 -15.29 -28.34
CA LYS A 55 32.01 -14.39 -29.25
C LYS A 55 32.63 -13.19 -28.55
N ASP A 56 32.30 -12.98 -27.27
CA ASP A 56 32.65 -11.78 -26.51
C ASP A 56 32.24 -10.48 -27.23
N GLU A 57 31.04 -10.49 -27.83
CA GLU A 57 30.56 -9.43 -28.71
C GLU A 57 29.26 -8.81 -28.18
N VAL A 58 29.20 -7.48 -28.14
CA VAL A 58 27.97 -6.72 -27.85
C VAL A 58 27.32 -6.28 -29.16
N ARG A 59 26.06 -6.65 -29.35
CA ARG A 59 25.20 -6.25 -30.46
C ARG A 59 24.21 -5.19 -29.97
N ASP A 60 24.40 -3.95 -30.42
CA ASP A 60 23.56 -2.79 -30.06
C ASP A 60 23.13 -1.99 -31.31
N PRO A 61 22.18 -2.50 -32.11
CA PRO A 61 21.74 -1.85 -33.34
C PRO A 61 20.93 -0.57 -33.11
N TYR A 62 20.41 -0.37 -31.89
CA TYR A 62 19.52 0.76 -31.54
C TYR A 62 20.16 1.79 -30.61
N LYS A 63 21.49 1.73 -30.43
CA LYS A 63 22.27 2.68 -29.62
C LYS A 63 21.83 2.74 -28.15
N GLY A 64 21.38 1.62 -27.60
CA GLY A 64 20.97 1.49 -26.21
C GLY A 64 22.10 1.81 -25.22
N GLN A 65 23.36 1.50 -25.54
CA GLN A 65 24.50 1.87 -24.69
C GLN A 65 24.67 3.38 -24.58
N ALA A 66 24.52 4.11 -25.70
CA ALA A 66 24.58 5.56 -25.70
C ALA A 66 23.41 6.18 -24.91
N ASP A 67 22.20 5.61 -25.00
CA ASP A 67 21.06 6.05 -24.19
C ASP A 67 21.23 5.70 -22.69
N ILE A 68 21.92 4.60 -22.35
CA ILE A 68 22.30 4.29 -20.96
C ILE A 68 23.28 5.34 -20.41
N GLU A 69 24.33 5.66 -21.17
CA GLU A 69 25.30 6.70 -20.81
C GLU A 69 24.63 8.08 -20.69
N GLY A 70 23.74 8.40 -21.63
CA GLY A 70 22.92 9.61 -21.63
C GLY A 70 21.77 9.61 -20.63
N ARG A 71 21.55 8.52 -19.88
CA ARG A 71 20.45 8.34 -18.91
C ARG A 71 19.07 8.64 -19.51
N LEU A 72 18.80 8.08 -20.68
CA LEU A 72 17.61 8.35 -21.47
C LEU A 72 16.78 7.08 -21.69
N ILE A 73 15.47 7.18 -21.55
CA ILE A 73 14.50 6.16 -21.96
C ILE A 73 13.95 6.57 -23.32
N ARG A 74 14.34 5.84 -24.36
CA ARG A 74 13.91 6.04 -25.75
C ARG A 74 13.26 4.78 -26.29
N ALA A 75 12.12 4.91 -26.97
CA ALA A 75 11.47 3.80 -27.64
C ALA A 75 12.34 3.23 -28.79
N VAL A 76 12.26 1.93 -29.04
CA VAL A 76 12.85 1.34 -30.26
C VAL A 76 11.93 1.64 -31.44
N GLY A 77 12.42 2.32 -32.48
CA GLY A 77 11.60 2.71 -33.64
C GLY A 77 10.66 3.89 -33.35
N ASP A 78 9.49 3.91 -33.99
CA ASP A 78 8.50 4.98 -33.81
C ASP A 78 7.73 4.83 -32.49
N ALA A 79 7.87 5.79 -31.57
CA ALA A 79 7.29 5.69 -30.24
C ALA A 79 5.75 5.53 -30.24
N ARG A 80 5.03 6.16 -31.17
CA ARG A 80 3.56 6.09 -31.24
C ARG A 80 3.11 4.70 -31.66
N GLU A 81 3.75 4.10 -32.66
CA GLU A 81 3.55 2.70 -33.03
C GLU A 81 3.80 1.77 -31.85
N ARG A 82 4.92 1.97 -31.13
CA ARG A 82 5.25 1.16 -29.96
C ARG A 82 4.19 1.20 -28.87
N MET A 83 3.60 2.37 -28.60
CA MET A 83 2.52 2.49 -27.61
C MET A 83 1.21 1.89 -28.12
N ARG A 84 0.91 1.97 -29.42
CA ARG A 84 -0.28 1.35 -30.04
C ARG A 84 -0.24 -0.18 -29.97
N GLU A 85 0.92 -0.77 -30.26
CA GLU A 85 1.15 -2.22 -30.18
C GLU A 85 0.87 -2.74 -28.76
N ASP A 86 1.51 -2.15 -27.75
CA ASP A 86 1.31 -2.52 -26.35
C ASP A 86 1.35 -1.31 -25.45
N ARG A 87 0.16 -0.83 -25.08
CA ARG A 87 -0.02 0.36 -24.22
C ARG A 87 0.60 0.20 -22.84
N LEU A 88 0.91 -1.03 -22.39
CA LEU A 88 1.63 -1.22 -21.13
C LEU A 88 3.04 -0.61 -21.18
N ARG A 89 3.63 -0.48 -22.38
CA ARG A 89 4.94 0.14 -22.56
C ARG A 89 4.95 1.54 -21.97
N ALA A 90 3.92 2.35 -22.16
CA ALA A 90 3.82 3.69 -21.56
C ALA A 90 4.10 3.70 -20.04
N LEU A 91 3.46 2.81 -19.30
CA LEU A 91 3.65 2.67 -17.86
C LEU A 91 5.04 2.11 -17.50
N ARG A 92 5.60 1.24 -18.35
CA ARG A 92 6.95 0.69 -18.21
C ARG A 92 8.03 1.76 -18.41
N ALA A 93 7.90 2.64 -19.40
CA ALA A 93 8.80 3.78 -19.59
C ALA A 93 8.90 4.60 -18.32
N ILE A 94 7.75 4.99 -17.76
CA ILE A 94 7.68 5.76 -16.51
C ILE A 94 8.35 5.01 -15.36
N ARG A 95 8.07 3.70 -15.21
CA ARG A 95 8.74 2.88 -14.18
C ARG A 95 10.25 2.84 -14.38
N PHE A 96 10.74 2.65 -15.61
CA PHE A 96 12.17 2.60 -15.89
C PHE A 96 12.86 3.95 -15.65
N ALA A 97 12.27 5.05 -16.13
CA ALA A 97 12.74 6.41 -15.87
C ALA A 97 12.86 6.67 -14.36
N ALA A 98 11.82 6.35 -13.59
CA ALA A 98 11.84 6.53 -12.14
C ALA A 98 12.77 5.54 -11.40
N ARG A 99 12.92 4.30 -11.90
CA ARG A 99 13.78 3.28 -11.31
C ARG A 99 15.26 3.62 -11.45
N PHE A 100 15.67 4.04 -12.64
CA PHE A 100 17.08 4.33 -12.96
C PHE A 100 17.44 5.80 -12.77
N GLY A 101 16.44 6.66 -12.56
CA GLY A 101 16.63 8.11 -12.53
C GLY A 101 17.03 8.63 -13.91
N PHE A 102 16.43 8.07 -14.96
CA PHE A 102 16.63 8.48 -16.35
C PHE A 102 15.54 9.46 -16.74
N ASP A 103 15.81 10.29 -17.74
CA ASP A 103 14.80 11.12 -18.40
C ASP A 103 14.14 10.32 -19.53
N ILE A 104 12.97 10.75 -19.98
CA ILE A 104 12.27 10.15 -21.11
C ILE A 104 12.51 11.05 -22.33
N GLU A 105 12.90 10.46 -23.45
CA GLU A 105 13.09 11.15 -24.71
C GLU A 105 11.78 11.84 -25.15
N ARG A 106 11.88 13.01 -25.78
CA ARG A 106 10.73 13.89 -26.04
C ARG A 106 9.64 13.21 -26.87
N ASP A 107 9.99 12.60 -28.00
CA ASP A 107 9.00 11.92 -28.87
C ASP A 107 8.38 10.72 -28.15
N THR A 108 9.18 10.03 -27.33
CA THR A 108 8.72 8.95 -26.45
C THR A 108 7.74 9.45 -25.40
N TRP A 109 8.00 10.60 -24.78
CA TRP A 109 7.11 11.22 -23.81
C TRP A 109 5.79 11.67 -24.45
N ASP A 110 5.87 12.36 -25.58
CA ASP A 110 4.69 12.84 -26.30
C ASP A 110 3.79 11.65 -26.71
N ALA A 111 4.38 10.56 -27.19
CA ALA A 111 3.65 9.32 -27.49
C ALA A 111 2.98 8.68 -26.25
N ILE A 112 3.61 8.76 -25.07
CA ILE A 112 3.02 8.27 -23.81
C ILE A 112 1.79 9.11 -23.45
N VAL A 113 1.88 10.43 -23.51
CA VAL A 113 0.76 11.34 -23.21
C VAL A 113 -0.38 11.09 -24.19
N GLU A 114 -0.11 11.04 -25.49
CA GLU A 114 -1.12 10.78 -26.53
C GLU A 114 -1.81 9.42 -26.35
N SER A 115 -1.09 8.40 -25.88
CA SER A 115 -1.65 7.05 -25.66
C SER A 115 -2.47 6.90 -24.37
N SER A 116 -2.36 7.85 -23.44
CA SER A 116 -2.93 7.73 -22.08
C SER A 116 -4.47 7.60 -22.02
N PRO A 117 -5.26 8.25 -22.90
CA PRO A 117 -6.71 8.02 -23.00
C PRO A 117 -7.09 6.58 -23.38
N GLU A 118 -6.20 5.87 -24.07
CA GLU A 118 -6.47 4.50 -24.52
C GLU A 118 -6.02 3.42 -23.53
N LEU A 119 -5.39 3.80 -22.41
CA LEU A 119 -4.90 2.85 -21.40
C LEU A 119 -6.01 1.98 -20.80
N GLY A 120 -7.28 2.39 -20.89
CA GLY A 120 -8.44 1.61 -20.43
C GLY A 120 -8.63 0.30 -21.19
N ARG A 121 -7.98 0.11 -22.35
CA ARG A 121 -7.94 -1.17 -23.08
C ARG A 121 -7.01 -2.20 -22.44
N LEU A 122 -6.14 -1.81 -21.50
CA LEU A 122 -5.25 -2.73 -20.80
C LEU A 122 -6.02 -3.57 -19.78
N SER A 123 -5.65 -4.84 -19.64
CA SER A 123 -6.21 -5.66 -18.57
C SER A 123 -5.78 -5.12 -17.20
N ALA A 124 -6.71 -5.12 -16.26
CA ALA A 124 -6.49 -4.67 -14.89
C ALA A 124 -5.32 -5.38 -14.20
N GLU A 125 -5.11 -6.68 -14.48
CA GLU A 125 -4.00 -7.46 -13.94
C GLU A 125 -2.65 -6.93 -14.40
N ARG A 126 -2.53 -6.46 -15.63
CA ARG A 126 -1.28 -5.89 -16.16
C ARG A 126 -0.98 -4.53 -15.52
N VAL A 127 -2.01 -3.71 -15.36
CA VAL A 127 -1.90 -2.42 -14.64
C VAL A 127 -1.48 -2.66 -13.19
N LYS A 128 -2.13 -3.60 -12.50
CA LYS A 128 -1.75 -4.02 -11.14
C LYS A 128 -0.29 -4.46 -11.08
N GLN A 129 0.15 -5.35 -11.97
CA GLN A 129 1.55 -5.82 -11.98
C GLN A 129 2.54 -4.65 -12.15
N GLU A 130 2.19 -3.63 -12.93
CA GLU A 130 3.05 -2.46 -13.12
C GLU A 130 3.09 -1.56 -11.88
N ILE A 131 1.96 -1.38 -11.18
CA ILE A 131 1.91 -0.72 -9.86
C ILE A 131 2.77 -1.50 -8.86
N GLU A 132 2.62 -2.82 -8.77
CA GLU A 132 3.40 -3.66 -7.86
C GLU A 132 4.90 -3.58 -8.15
N LYS A 133 5.30 -3.69 -9.42
CA LYS A 133 6.72 -3.53 -9.84
C LYS A 133 7.25 -2.14 -9.50
N THR A 134 6.44 -1.10 -9.65
CA THR A 134 6.81 0.27 -9.25
C THR A 134 7.05 0.34 -7.75
N MET A 135 6.13 -0.22 -6.95
CA MET A 135 6.25 -0.29 -5.49
C MET A 135 7.41 -1.18 -5.00
N ASP A 136 7.87 -2.13 -5.79
CA ASP A 136 8.97 -3.01 -5.43
C ASP A 136 10.34 -2.44 -5.81
N GLN A 137 10.44 -1.93 -7.04
CA GLN A 137 11.72 -1.65 -7.68
C GLN A 137 12.13 -0.17 -7.54
N VAL A 138 11.17 0.74 -7.59
CA VAL A 138 11.43 2.19 -7.63
C VAL A 138 11.74 2.71 -6.23
N ARG A 139 12.85 3.44 -6.12
CA ARG A 139 13.29 4.07 -4.85
C ARG A 139 12.34 5.19 -4.45
N PHE A 140 11.99 6.06 -5.41
CA PHE A 140 11.11 7.21 -5.22
C PHE A 140 9.84 7.07 -6.09
N PRO A 141 8.82 6.28 -5.69
CA PRO A 141 7.62 6.08 -6.49
C PRO A 141 6.80 7.35 -6.66
N SER A 142 6.97 8.35 -5.79
CA SER A 142 6.30 9.65 -5.95
C SER A 142 6.54 10.22 -7.35
N LYS A 143 7.78 10.14 -7.87
CA LYS A 143 8.14 10.59 -9.21
C LYS A 143 7.43 9.78 -10.30
N ALA A 144 7.35 8.47 -10.14
CA ALA A 144 6.67 7.61 -11.11
C ALA A 144 5.16 7.91 -11.17
N PHE A 145 4.51 7.99 -10.02
CA PHE A 145 3.08 8.28 -9.95
C PHE A 145 2.76 9.75 -10.27
N GLY A 146 3.70 10.67 -10.04
CA GLY A 146 3.64 12.03 -10.57
C GLY A 146 3.56 12.02 -12.09
N MET A 147 4.45 11.28 -12.76
CA MET A 147 4.35 11.09 -14.21
C MET A 147 3.02 10.42 -14.63
N TRP A 148 2.50 9.42 -13.88
CA TRP A 148 1.17 8.84 -14.20
C TRP A 148 0.04 9.88 -14.15
N ARG A 149 0.12 10.83 -13.22
CA ARG A 149 -0.81 11.97 -13.18
C ARG A 149 -0.58 12.87 -14.39
N ASP A 150 0.66 13.27 -14.62
CA ASP A 150 1.00 14.29 -15.63
C ASP A 150 0.70 13.81 -17.06
N THR A 151 0.78 12.50 -17.33
CA THR A 151 0.36 11.94 -18.62
C THR A 151 -1.15 11.71 -18.73
N GLY A 152 -1.91 11.84 -17.64
CA GLY A 152 -3.34 11.52 -17.59
C GLY A 152 -3.63 10.02 -17.44
N ALA A 153 -2.63 9.18 -17.18
CA ALA A 153 -2.83 7.75 -16.98
C ALA A 153 -3.77 7.46 -15.79
N PHE A 154 -3.70 8.25 -14.71
CA PHE A 154 -4.65 8.11 -13.60
C PHE A 154 -6.10 8.42 -14.01
N ASN A 155 -6.35 9.42 -14.86
CA ASN A 155 -7.69 9.77 -15.32
C ASN A 155 -8.38 8.56 -15.96
N THR A 156 -7.62 7.77 -16.72
CA THR A 156 -8.12 6.57 -17.40
C THR A 156 -8.18 5.35 -16.49
N LEU A 157 -7.12 5.10 -15.70
CA LEU A 157 -6.94 3.83 -14.99
C LEU A 157 -7.46 3.84 -13.55
N ILE A 158 -7.28 4.94 -12.83
CA ILE A 158 -7.65 5.08 -11.41
C ILE A 158 -8.15 6.52 -11.18
N PRO A 159 -9.39 6.85 -11.59
CA PRO A 159 -9.88 8.23 -11.56
C PRO A 159 -9.83 8.89 -10.18
N SER A 160 -9.92 8.11 -9.10
CA SER A 160 -9.77 8.62 -7.73
C SER A 160 -8.39 9.20 -7.39
N LEU A 161 -7.38 8.93 -8.23
CA LEU A 161 -6.02 9.48 -8.12
C LEU A 161 -5.72 10.55 -9.17
N ALA A 162 -6.67 10.91 -10.04
CA ALA A 162 -6.44 11.87 -11.13
C ALA A 162 -5.93 13.24 -10.64
N LEU A 163 -6.37 13.67 -9.46
CA LEU A 163 -6.00 14.96 -8.85
C LEU A 163 -5.00 14.83 -7.70
N VAL A 164 -4.28 13.70 -7.61
CA VAL A 164 -3.30 13.51 -6.54
C VAL A 164 -2.15 14.52 -6.66
N THR A 165 -1.83 15.20 -5.57
CA THR A 165 -0.75 16.21 -5.58
C THR A 165 0.61 15.58 -5.27
N ASP A 166 1.70 16.24 -5.65
CA ASP A 166 3.06 15.80 -5.29
C ASP A 166 3.23 15.71 -3.77
N ARG A 167 2.58 16.62 -3.04
CA ARG A 167 2.54 16.59 -1.56
C ARG A 167 1.89 15.32 -1.01
N GLN A 168 0.83 14.81 -1.66
CA GLN A 168 0.17 13.56 -1.27
C GLN A 168 0.97 12.32 -1.70
N LEU A 169 1.78 12.41 -2.75
CA LEU A 169 2.65 11.33 -3.21
C LEU A 169 3.97 11.23 -2.44
N ALA A 170 4.50 12.35 -1.94
CA ALA A 170 5.79 12.41 -1.25
C ALA A 170 5.98 11.34 -0.14
N PRO A 171 4.99 11.04 0.74
CA PRO A 171 5.13 9.99 1.76
C PRO A 171 5.61 8.62 1.23
N LEU A 172 5.32 8.26 -0.04
CA LEU A 172 5.76 6.99 -0.66
C LEU A 172 7.27 6.78 -0.64
N ASP A 173 8.03 7.87 -0.60
CA ASP A 173 9.49 7.89 -0.72
C ASP A 173 10.19 7.61 0.61
N HIS A 174 9.51 7.85 1.74
CA HIS A 174 9.99 7.49 3.08
C HIS A 174 9.80 5.99 3.37
N LEU A 175 8.86 5.34 2.69
CA LEU A 175 8.57 3.93 2.89
C LEU A 175 9.63 3.02 2.27
N ARG A 176 10.18 2.11 3.08
CA ARG A 176 11.22 1.17 2.65
C ARG A 176 10.71 0.20 1.58
N ARG A 177 11.51 0.02 0.53
CA ARG A 177 11.29 -1.02 -0.49
C ARG A 177 11.16 -2.44 0.11
N PRO A 178 10.32 -3.30 -0.47
CA PRO A 178 10.21 -4.72 -0.13
C PRO A 178 11.38 -5.53 -0.73
N LEU A 179 12.63 -5.17 -0.43
CA LEU A 179 13.82 -5.85 -0.94
C LEU A 179 14.08 -7.23 -0.29
N LEU A 180 13.33 -7.57 0.75
CA LEU A 180 13.50 -8.82 1.48
C LEU A 180 12.31 -9.73 1.20
N PRO A 181 12.52 -10.97 0.68
CA PRO A 181 11.47 -11.94 0.32
C PRO A 181 10.47 -12.28 1.45
N ARG A 182 10.69 -11.80 2.67
CA ARG A 182 9.95 -12.18 3.88
C ARG A 182 9.08 -11.07 4.49
N ARG A 183 8.86 -9.95 3.79
CA ARG A 183 8.05 -8.82 4.32
C ARG A 183 6.99 -8.32 3.33
N PRO A 184 5.98 -9.15 2.98
CA PRO A 184 4.94 -8.80 2.00
C PRO A 184 4.18 -7.51 2.37
N ALA A 185 3.98 -7.28 3.68
CA ALA A 185 3.28 -6.10 4.18
C ALA A 185 3.90 -4.76 3.76
N ARG A 186 5.18 -4.72 3.36
CA ARG A 186 5.82 -3.47 2.90
C ARG A 186 5.21 -2.99 1.58
N ARG A 187 4.99 -3.88 0.61
CA ARG A 187 4.34 -3.53 -0.66
C ARG A 187 2.93 -3.01 -0.38
N SER A 188 2.14 -3.75 0.39
CA SER A 188 0.78 -3.35 0.75
C SER A 188 0.74 -2.02 1.51
N THR A 189 1.74 -1.72 2.35
CA THR A 189 1.85 -0.41 3.03
C THR A 189 2.12 0.72 2.04
N ARG A 190 2.97 0.50 1.02
CA ARG A 190 3.19 1.52 -0.04
C ARG A 190 1.94 1.72 -0.89
N ILE A 191 1.21 0.66 -1.23
CA ILE A 191 -0.06 0.78 -1.96
C ILE A 191 -1.12 1.51 -1.11
N ALA A 192 -1.22 1.19 0.18
CA ALA A 192 -2.07 1.95 1.10
C ALA A 192 -1.68 3.43 1.16
N CYS A 193 -0.38 3.74 1.13
CA CYS A 193 0.12 5.11 1.09
C CYS A 193 -0.29 5.87 -0.17
N LEU A 194 -0.24 5.23 -1.35
CA LEU A 194 -0.73 5.83 -2.60
C LEU A 194 -2.22 6.15 -2.53
N LEU A 195 -3.01 5.26 -1.91
CA LEU A 195 -4.45 5.40 -1.78
C LEU A 195 -4.89 6.17 -0.52
N ALA A 196 -3.96 6.69 0.27
CA ALA A 196 -4.29 7.27 1.57
C ALA A 196 -5.12 8.57 1.48
N SER A 197 -5.02 9.30 0.36
CA SER A 197 -5.87 10.47 0.05
C SER A 197 -7.20 10.11 -0.63
N VAL A 198 -7.37 8.85 -1.07
CA VAL A 198 -8.62 8.37 -1.69
C VAL A 198 -9.63 8.08 -0.59
N PRO A 199 -10.91 8.53 -0.70
CA PRO A 199 -11.92 8.24 0.32
C PRO A 199 -11.99 6.74 0.66
N ALA A 200 -11.91 6.39 1.95
CA ALA A 200 -11.85 4.98 2.38
C ALA A 200 -12.99 4.11 1.81
N ALA A 201 -14.18 4.68 1.62
CA ALA A 201 -15.34 4.02 1.04
C ALA A 201 -15.12 3.52 -0.41
N THR A 202 -14.26 4.19 -1.19
CA THR A 202 -14.00 3.83 -2.60
C THR A 202 -12.79 2.93 -2.78
N VAL A 203 -11.86 2.88 -1.81
CA VAL A 203 -10.60 2.12 -1.89
C VAL A 203 -10.83 0.64 -2.22
N ARG A 204 -11.82 0.01 -1.57
CA ARG A 204 -12.16 -1.40 -1.81
C ARG A 204 -12.56 -1.67 -3.25
N LYS A 205 -13.39 -0.78 -3.81
CA LYS A 205 -13.83 -0.86 -5.21
C LYS A 205 -12.63 -0.71 -6.14
N THR A 206 -11.80 0.33 -5.93
CA THR A 206 -10.59 0.57 -6.73
C THR A 206 -9.66 -0.64 -6.77
N LEU A 207 -9.40 -1.29 -5.63
CA LEU A 207 -8.53 -2.47 -5.57
C LEU A 207 -9.15 -3.68 -6.28
N LYS A 208 -10.47 -3.88 -6.18
CA LYS A 208 -11.19 -4.94 -6.91
C LYS A 208 -11.19 -4.73 -8.41
N ASP A 209 -11.41 -3.50 -8.86
CA ASP A 209 -11.37 -3.12 -10.28
C ASP A 209 -9.97 -3.38 -10.87
N LEU A 210 -8.92 -3.17 -10.09
CA LEU A 210 -7.53 -3.52 -10.41
C LEU A 210 -7.17 -5.01 -10.20
N ARG A 211 -8.14 -5.86 -9.82
CA ARG A 211 -7.95 -7.31 -9.64
C ARG A 211 -6.91 -7.66 -8.58
N PHE A 212 -6.83 -6.89 -7.48
CA PHE A 212 -6.12 -7.32 -6.28
C PHE A 212 -6.81 -8.52 -5.62
N SER A 213 -6.05 -9.32 -4.86
CA SER A 213 -6.63 -10.43 -4.11
C SER A 213 -7.58 -9.91 -3.02
N ASN A 214 -8.54 -10.74 -2.58
CA ASN A 214 -9.41 -10.35 -1.46
C ASN A 214 -8.61 -10.04 -0.19
N SER A 215 -7.56 -10.83 0.09
CA SER A 215 -6.68 -10.62 1.23
C SER A 215 -5.95 -9.26 1.16
N ASP A 216 -5.36 -8.93 0.00
CA ASP A 216 -4.69 -7.63 -0.18
C ASP A 216 -5.68 -6.47 -0.13
N THR A 217 -6.87 -6.65 -0.74
CA THR A 217 -7.94 -5.66 -0.74
C THR A 217 -8.35 -5.31 0.68
N GLU A 218 -8.65 -6.31 1.50
CA GLU A 218 -9.00 -6.12 2.91
C GLU A 218 -7.85 -5.49 3.69
N TRP A 219 -6.62 -5.97 3.48
CA TRP A 219 -5.46 -5.48 4.20
C TRP A 219 -5.18 -4.00 3.93
N ILE A 220 -5.18 -3.60 2.66
CA ILE A 220 -4.91 -2.23 2.22
C ILE A 220 -6.06 -1.31 2.61
N ALA A 221 -7.31 -1.71 2.36
CA ALA A 221 -8.47 -0.86 2.64
C ALA A 221 -8.61 -0.55 4.13
N ILE A 222 -8.45 -1.54 5.01
CA ILE A 222 -8.47 -1.32 6.46
C ILE A 222 -7.34 -0.38 6.87
N LEU A 223 -6.15 -0.52 6.29
CA LEU A 223 -5.02 0.34 6.63
C LEU A 223 -5.27 1.81 6.24
N VAL A 224 -5.86 2.06 5.06
CA VAL A 224 -6.26 3.39 4.61
C VAL A 224 -7.36 3.97 5.50
N GLU A 225 -8.39 3.18 5.78
CA GLU A 225 -9.51 3.58 6.65
C GLU A 225 -9.00 3.99 8.04
N ARG A 226 -8.13 3.19 8.65
CA ARG A 226 -7.57 3.48 9.97
C ARG A 226 -6.63 4.67 9.96
N TRP A 227 -5.88 4.89 8.87
CA TRP A 227 -5.10 6.11 8.71
C TRP A 227 -5.99 7.35 8.65
N GLN A 228 -7.08 7.33 7.88
CA GLN A 228 -8.01 8.46 7.79
C GLN A 228 -8.73 8.73 9.12
N GLN A 229 -9.02 7.69 9.90
CA GLN A 229 -9.66 7.82 11.22
C GLN A 229 -8.70 8.28 12.32
N LEU A 230 -7.47 7.76 12.36
CA LEU A 230 -6.55 7.95 13.48
C LEU A 230 -5.42 8.95 13.21
N GLY A 231 -5.04 9.17 11.95
CA GLY A 231 -3.87 9.95 11.57
C GLY A 231 -3.82 11.36 12.18
N PRO A 232 -4.91 12.16 12.11
CA PRO A 232 -4.96 13.47 12.76
C PRO A 232 -4.74 13.39 14.28
N ALA A 233 -5.47 12.51 14.97
CA ALA A 233 -5.36 12.33 16.42
C ALA A 233 -3.98 11.80 16.84
N MET A 234 -3.37 10.93 16.04
CA MET A 234 -1.98 10.47 16.26
C MET A 234 -0.99 11.63 16.13
N THR A 235 -1.18 12.50 15.15
CA THR A 235 -0.31 13.68 14.93
C THR A 235 -0.38 14.63 16.11
N GLU A 236 -1.60 15.00 16.53
CA GLU A 236 -1.83 15.86 17.68
C GLU A 236 -1.24 15.27 18.96
N ALA A 237 -1.45 13.97 19.21
CA ALA A 237 -0.91 13.30 20.37
C ALA A 237 0.63 13.31 20.41
N LEU A 238 1.31 13.19 19.28
CA LEU A 238 2.78 13.21 19.26
C LEU A 238 3.34 14.63 19.36
N LEU A 239 2.70 15.63 18.75
CA LEU A 239 3.09 17.04 18.93
C LEU A 239 2.94 17.46 20.39
N LYS A 240 1.83 17.09 21.04
CA LYS A 240 1.64 17.31 22.48
C LYS A 240 2.67 16.55 23.32
N ALA A 241 3.12 15.37 22.89
CA ALA A 241 4.18 14.65 23.58
C ALA A 241 5.46 15.49 23.66
N GLU A 242 5.79 16.20 22.59
CA GLU A 242 7.00 17.01 22.50
C GLU A 242 6.94 18.24 23.40
N GLU A 243 5.77 18.87 23.51
CA GLU A 243 5.54 19.94 24.49
C GLU A 243 5.69 19.44 25.93
N VAL A 244 5.17 18.25 26.23
CA VAL A 244 5.28 17.63 27.55
C VAL A 244 6.74 17.30 27.86
N TYR A 245 7.46 16.63 26.97
CA TYR A 245 8.86 16.27 27.17
C TYR A 245 9.78 17.50 27.25
N ALA A 246 9.44 18.60 26.57
CA ALA A 246 10.18 19.86 26.69
C ALA A 246 10.03 20.50 28.08
N ARG A 247 8.87 20.35 28.72
CA ARG A 247 8.60 20.89 30.07
C ARG A 247 9.11 19.97 31.18
N ASP A 248 8.97 18.66 31.00
CA ASP A 248 9.38 17.64 31.96
C ASP A 248 9.99 16.42 31.24
N PRO A 249 11.31 16.43 30.98
CA PRO A 249 12.00 15.32 30.34
C PRO A 249 12.00 14.02 31.16
N TRP A 250 11.76 14.10 32.47
CA TRP A 250 11.77 12.98 33.41
C TRP A 250 10.35 12.51 33.78
N GLY A 251 9.33 13.17 33.25
CA GLY A 251 7.93 12.88 33.50
C GLY A 251 7.43 11.60 32.84
N ASP A 252 6.15 11.30 33.06
CA ASP A 252 5.50 10.12 32.51
C ASP A 252 5.52 10.10 30.97
N GLN A 253 5.68 8.90 30.41
CA GLN A 253 5.77 8.73 28.96
C GLN A 253 4.45 9.07 28.26
N TYR A 254 4.48 10.11 27.43
CA TYR A 254 3.36 10.52 26.56
C TYR A 254 3.51 9.98 25.12
N PRO A 255 2.42 9.67 24.39
CA PRO A 255 1.05 9.53 24.87
C PRO A 255 0.92 8.35 25.85
N PRO A 256 -0.08 8.36 26.75
CA PRO A 256 -0.28 7.28 27.73
C PRO A 256 -0.52 5.93 27.06
N SER A 257 -0.19 4.84 27.77
CA SER A 257 -0.35 3.47 27.25
C SER A 257 -1.79 3.13 26.87
N ALA A 258 -2.79 3.75 27.51
CA ALA A 258 -4.20 3.59 27.13
C ALA A 258 -4.47 4.08 25.69
N VAL A 259 -3.90 5.21 25.28
CA VAL A 259 -4.01 5.73 23.91
C VAL A 259 -3.34 4.78 22.92
N LEU A 260 -2.17 4.26 23.27
CA LEU A 260 -1.47 3.28 22.43
C LEU A 260 -2.25 1.96 22.29
N ARG A 261 -2.94 1.50 23.35
CA ARG A 261 -3.87 0.36 23.28
C ARG A 261 -5.06 0.65 22.39
N GLN A 262 -5.65 1.84 22.46
CA GLN A 262 -6.75 2.24 21.58
C GLN A 262 -6.32 2.21 20.10
N TRP A 263 -5.14 2.75 19.77
CA TRP A 263 -4.60 2.65 18.41
C TRP A 263 -4.35 1.21 17.99
N ALA A 264 -3.79 0.39 18.88
CA ALA A 264 -3.52 -1.02 18.63
C ALA A 264 -4.80 -1.85 18.42
N ALA A 265 -5.83 -1.62 19.23
CA ALA A 265 -7.14 -2.26 19.13
C ALA A 265 -7.86 -1.85 17.84
N SER A 266 -7.84 -0.55 17.52
CA SER A 266 -8.47 -0.02 16.31
C SER A 266 -7.77 -0.52 15.04
N ALA A 267 -6.44 -0.44 14.97
CA ALA A 267 -5.68 -0.90 13.81
C ALA A 267 -5.66 -2.44 13.70
N GLY A 268 -5.65 -3.12 14.83
CA GLY A 268 -5.37 -4.55 14.97
C GLY A 268 -3.86 -4.83 15.14
N ARG A 269 -3.57 -5.84 15.97
CA ARG A 269 -2.22 -6.28 16.37
C ARG A 269 -1.23 -6.40 15.22
N THR A 270 -1.65 -6.99 14.10
CA THR A 270 -0.80 -7.27 12.94
C THR A 270 -0.61 -6.07 12.01
N ARG A 271 -1.56 -5.11 12.00
CA ARG A 271 -1.53 -3.93 11.12
C ARG A 271 -0.94 -2.70 11.79
N LEU A 272 -0.92 -2.62 13.11
CA LEU A 272 -0.41 -1.46 13.86
C LEU A 272 0.99 -1.03 13.39
N ALA A 273 1.89 -1.99 13.19
CA ALA A 273 3.24 -1.70 12.72
C ALA A 273 3.28 -1.08 11.31
N SER A 274 2.31 -1.40 10.44
CA SER A 274 2.17 -0.79 9.13
C SER A 274 1.50 0.59 9.22
N LEU A 275 0.50 0.75 10.09
CA LEU A 275 -0.14 2.04 10.36
C LEU A 275 0.87 3.06 10.89
N LEU A 276 1.71 2.69 11.85
CA LEU A 276 2.75 3.58 12.38
C LEU A 276 3.81 3.95 11.35
N ARG A 277 4.15 3.04 10.42
CA ARG A 277 5.07 3.35 9.31
C ARG A 277 4.42 4.28 8.29
N LEU A 278 3.13 4.10 8.03
CA LEU A 278 2.35 5.00 7.19
C LEU A 278 2.31 6.40 7.81
N ALA A 279 2.03 6.49 9.11
CA ALA A 279 2.05 7.75 9.85
C ALA A 279 3.43 8.44 9.79
N ASP A 280 4.51 7.71 10.05
CA ASP A 280 5.88 8.24 9.95
C ASP A 280 6.20 8.76 8.53
N ALA A 281 5.69 8.12 7.49
CA ALA A 281 5.83 8.59 6.11
C ALA A 281 5.13 9.93 5.87
N PHE A 282 3.92 10.10 6.39
CA PHE A 282 3.20 11.38 6.31
C PHE A 282 3.87 12.47 7.13
N TRP A 283 4.31 12.17 8.36
CA TRP A 283 5.06 13.13 9.18
C TRP A 283 6.41 13.50 8.54
N TRP A 284 7.07 12.56 7.86
CA TRP A 284 8.26 12.86 7.06
C TRP A 284 7.97 13.85 5.95
N ALA A 285 6.91 13.63 5.16
CA ALA A 285 6.54 14.53 4.08
C ALA A 285 6.17 15.93 4.60
N ALA A 286 5.42 16.01 5.70
CA ALA A 286 5.09 17.27 6.36
C ALA A 286 6.36 18.04 6.78
N ARG A 287 7.34 17.37 7.40
CA ARG A 287 8.64 17.99 7.73
C ARG A 287 9.39 18.50 6.49
N GLN A 288 9.37 17.75 5.39
CA GLN A 288 10.00 18.21 4.13
C GLN A 288 9.31 19.46 3.57
N ALA A 289 8.01 19.62 3.82
CA ALA A 289 7.23 20.80 3.42
C ALA A 289 7.33 21.97 4.43
N GLY A 290 8.11 21.84 5.51
CA GLY A 290 8.23 22.87 6.55
C GLY A 290 7.02 22.94 7.49
N GLU A 291 6.18 21.90 7.54
CA GLU A 291 4.99 21.86 8.37
C GLU A 291 5.27 21.24 9.75
N PRO A 292 4.47 21.61 10.77
CA PRO A 292 4.54 20.97 12.09
C PRO A 292 4.32 19.47 11.98
N ALA A 293 5.30 18.69 12.42
CA ALA A 293 5.21 17.24 12.47
C ALA A 293 6.16 16.67 13.54
N PRO A 294 5.79 15.54 14.16
CA PRO A 294 6.58 14.95 15.25
C PRO A 294 8.05 14.68 14.89
N TYR A 295 8.96 14.79 15.85
CA TYR A 295 10.35 14.42 15.74
C TYR A 295 10.58 12.91 15.65
N LYS A 296 11.67 12.52 15.01
CA LYS A 296 12.05 11.12 14.79
C LYS A 296 12.22 10.34 16.10
N GLN A 297 12.71 10.98 17.15
CA GLN A 297 12.91 10.38 18.47
C GLN A 297 11.56 10.02 19.12
N THR A 298 10.59 10.94 19.08
CA THR A 298 9.22 10.73 19.57
C THR A 298 8.56 9.56 18.83
N ILE A 299 8.66 9.56 17.50
CA ILE A 299 8.12 8.50 16.64
C ILE A 299 8.74 7.14 17.00
N ALA A 300 10.07 7.06 17.15
CA ALA A 300 10.76 5.82 17.50
C ALA A 300 10.36 5.28 18.88
N SER A 301 10.21 6.16 19.87
CA SER A 301 9.74 5.80 21.22
C SER A 301 8.31 5.24 21.18
N VAL A 302 7.38 5.94 20.53
CA VAL A 302 6.00 5.51 20.35
C VAL A 302 5.94 4.18 19.60
N TYR A 303 6.72 4.03 18.53
CA TYR A 303 6.78 2.79 17.76
C TYR A 303 7.14 1.59 18.64
N LYS A 304 8.20 1.70 19.46
CA LYS A 304 8.64 0.64 20.37
C LYS A 304 7.58 0.31 21.42
N ARG A 305 6.96 1.33 22.00
CA ARG A 305 5.94 1.18 23.06
C ARG A 305 4.66 0.56 22.50
N ALA A 306 4.13 1.10 21.41
CA ALA A 306 2.88 0.65 20.79
C ALA A 306 2.98 -0.78 20.27
N THR A 307 4.12 -1.15 19.66
CA THR A 307 4.33 -2.54 19.21
C THR A 307 4.46 -3.51 20.39
N LYS A 308 5.11 -3.13 21.51
CA LYS A 308 5.13 -3.95 22.73
C LYS A 308 3.73 -4.14 23.31
N ILE A 309 2.98 -3.05 23.44
CA ILE A 309 1.59 -3.05 23.95
C ILE A 309 0.72 -3.96 23.10
N ALA A 310 0.81 -3.86 21.78
CA ALA A 310 -0.02 -4.65 20.88
C ALA A 310 0.09 -6.16 21.14
N TRP A 311 1.24 -6.67 21.58
CA TRP A 311 1.46 -8.11 21.81
C TRP A 311 1.39 -8.54 23.29
N LYS A 312 1.38 -7.60 24.24
CA LYS A 312 1.37 -7.91 25.67
C LYS A 312 0.09 -7.54 26.39
N ASP A 313 -0.62 -6.54 25.88
CA ASP A 313 -1.83 -6.02 26.51
C ASP A 313 -3.07 -6.58 25.80
N PRO A 314 -4.21 -6.70 26.50
CA PRO A 314 -5.48 -7.04 25.89
C PRO A 314 -5.95 -5.90 24.97
N ILE A 315 -6.12 -6.20 23.69
CA ILE A 315 -6.52 -5.24 22.65
C ILE A 315 -7.59 -5.81 21.70
N ALA A 316 -7.93 -7.09 21.82
CA ALA A 316 -8.95 -7.77 21.04
C ALA A 316 -9.88 -8.60 21.93
N LEU A 317 -11.06 -8.96 21.41
CA LEU A 317 -12.04 -9.79 22.12
C LEU A 317 -11.44 -11.13 22.58
N SER A 318 -10.55 -11.72 21.77
CA SER A 318 -9.85 -12.96 22.08
C SER A 318 -8.86 -12.85 23.25
N ASP A 319 -8.52 -11.62 23.68
CA ASP A 319 -7.63 -11.40 24.81
C ASP A 319 -8.42 -11.21 26.14
N LEU A 320 -9.75 -11.17 26.10
CA LEU A 320 -10.57 -11.08 27.30
C LEU A 320 -10.47 -12.36 28.13
N ALA A 321 -10.51 -12.20 29.46
CA ALA A 321 -10.47 -13.33 30.40
C ALA A 321 -11.80 -14.10 30.50
N ILE A 322 -12.83 -13.68 29.75
CA ILE A 322 -14.11 -14.36 29.59
C ILE A 322 -14.45 -14.41 28.10
N ASP A 323 -15.31 -15.35 27.71
CA ASP A 323 -15.77 -15.51 26.33
C ASP A 323 -17.30 -15.40 26.18
N GLY A 324 -17.81 -15.72 25.00
CA GLY A 324 -19.25 -15.68 24.72
C GLY A 324 -20.05 -16.70 25.55
N THR A 325 -19.47 -17.86 25.83
CA THR A 325 -20.13 -18.92 26.60
C THR A 325 -20.33 -18.49 28.05
N ASP A 326 -19.40 -17.73 28.62
CA ASP A 326 -19.56 -17.15 29.96
C ASP A 326 -20.74 -16.17 30.03
N ILE A 327 -20.89 -15.33 29.01
CA ILE A 327 -22.02 -14.38 28.91
C ILE A 327 -23.35 -15.12 28.69
N GLU A 328 -23.34 -16.20 27.90
CA GLU A 328 -24.54 -17.02 27.63
C GLU A 328 -25.08 -17.72 28.87
N LYS A 329 -24.21 -18.18 29.77
CA LYS A 329 -24.61 -18.77 31.07
C LYS A 329 -25.40 -17.80 31.95
N MET A 330 -25.30 -16.49 31.68
CA MET A 330 -26.01 -15.43 32.41
C MET A 330 -27.39 -15.13 31.78
N GLY A 331 -27.80 -15.89 30.76
CA GLY A 331 -29.08 -15.75 30.07
C GLY A 331 -29.12 -14.65 29.00
N VAL A 332 -27.96 -14.21 28.51
CA VAL A 332 -27.86 -13.28 27.37
C VAL A 332 -27.51 -14.07 26.11
N HIS A 333 -28.26 -13.88 25.02
CA HIS A 333 -28.06 -14.63 23.78
C HIS A 333 -27.99 -13.72 22.56
N GLY A 334 -27.42 -14.24 21.47
CA GLY A 334 -27.41 -13.59 20.16
C GLY A 334 -26.54 -12.32 20.12
N PRO A 335 -26.93 -11.30 19.32
CA PRO A 335 -26.10 -10.09 19.09
C PRO A 335 -25.73 -9.32 20.37
N ALA A 336 -26.52 -9.47 21.45
CA ALA A 336 -26.27 -8.83 22.73
C ALA A 336 -24.96 -9.32 23.39
N VAL A 337 -24.57 -10.58 23.18
CA VAL A 337 -23.31 -11.15 23.71
C VAL A 337 -22.12 -10.37 23.19
N GLY A 338 -22.04 -10.18 21.87
CA GLY A 338 -20.96 -9.44 21.23
C GLY A 338 -20.93 -7.96 21.65
N ALA A 339 -22.10 -7.35 21.87
CA ALA A 339 -22.19 -5.97 22.35
C ALA A 339 -21.64 -5.80 23.78
N ILE A 340 -21.95 -6.74 24.68
CA ILE A 340 -21.41 -6.75 26.05
C ILE A 340 -19.90 -6.97 26.01
N LEU A 341 -19.41 -8.00 25.32
CA LEU A 341 -17.97 -8.27 25.21
C LEU A 341 -17.20 -7.07 24.64
N LYS A 342 -17.78 -6.33 23.68
CA LYS A 342 -17.20 -5.10 23.15
C LYS A 342 -17.08 -4.00 24.20
N LYS A 343 -18.13 -3.74 24.99
CA LYS A 343 -18.08 -2.76 26.10
C LYS A 343 -17.04 -3.13 27.17
N LEU A 344 -16.94 -4.42 27.49
CA LEU A 344 -15.93 -4.92 28.41
C LEU A 344 -14.52 -4.70 27.86
N LEU A 345 -14.30 -5.00 26.57
CA LEU A 345 -13.04 -4.72 25.90
C LEU A 345 -12.69 -3.23 25.94
N ASP A 346 -13.64 -2.33 25.70
CA ASP A 346 -13.40 -0.88 25.77
C ASP A 346 -12.92 -0.45 27.17
N ALA A 347 -13.50 -1.02 28.23
CA ALA A 347 -13.06 -0.77 29.61
C ALA A 347 -11.67 -1.36 29.91
N VAL A 348 -11.35 -2.53 29.37
CA VAL A 348 -10.06 -3.21 29.50
C VAL A 348 -8.95 -2.51 28.71
N ILE A 349 -9.27 -1.94 27.55
CA ILE A 349 -8.34 -1.12 26.75
C ILE A 349 -7.89 0.11 27.55
N VAL A 350 -8.79 0.70 28.35
CA VAL A 350 -8.41 1.81 29.25
C VAL A 350 -7.54 1.28 30.39
N ASP A 351 -8.01 0.26 31.11
CA ASP A 351 -7.30 -0.34 32.24
C ASP A 351 -7.19 -1.87 32.12
N PRO A 352 -6.04 -2.40 31.66
CA PRO A 352 -5.81 -3.84 31.49
C PRO A 352 -5.97 -4.65 32.78
N ARG A 353 -5.84 -4.02 33.96
CA ARG A 353 -5.98 -4.71 35.24
C ARG A 353 -7.39 -5.24 35.47
N LYS A 354 -8.38 -4.68 34.76
CA LYS A 354 -9.77 -5.14 34.77
C LYS A 354 -9.98 -6.48 34.07
N ASN A 355 -8.99 -6.96 33.29
CA ASN A 355 -9.08 -8.22 32.56
C ASN A 355 -8.88 -9.44 33.47
N ARG A 356 -9.76 -9.59 34.46
CA ARG A 356 -9.80 -10.72 35.40
C ARG A 356 -11.16 -11.35 35.30
N HIS A 357 -11.20 -12.69 35.21
CA HIS A 357 -12.44 -13.45 34.96
C HIS A 357 -13.62 -12.99 35.84
N GLN A 358 -13.47 -13.01 37.17
CA GLN A 358 -14.53 -12.62 38.11
C GLN A 358 -14.97 -11.15 37.95
N GLN A 359 -14.01 -10.24 37.77
CA GLN A 359 -14.31 -8.81 37.61
C GLN A 359 -15.08 -8.54 36.31
N LEU A 360 -14.74 -9.24 35.22
CA LEU A 360 -15.45 -9.10 33.95
C LEU A 360 -16.87 -9.67 34.02
N LEU A 361 -17.08 -10.77 34.76
CA LEU A 361 -18.43 -11.30 35.00
C LEU A 361 -19.31 -10.29 35.74
N GLU A 362 -18.81 -9.70 36.83
CA GLU A 362 -19.56 -8.66 37.57
C GLU A 362 -19.88 -7.44 36.70
N MET A 363 -18.95 -7.03 35.84
CA MET A 363 -19.19 -5.95 34.88
C MET A 363 -20.23 -6.36 33.83
N ALA A 364 -20.19 -7.59 33.34
CA ALA A 364 -21.15 -8.13 32.38
C ALA A 364 -22.57 -8.20 32.97
N GLU A 365 -22.72 -8.58 34.24
CA GLU A 365 -24.01 -8.62 34.95
C GLU A 365 -24.65 -7.22 35.00
N ARG A 366 -23.84 -6.21 35.31
CA ARG A 366 -24.31 -4.81 35.36
C ARG A 366 -24.76 -4.33 33.97
N GLU A 367 -23.99 -4.64 32.93
CA GLU A 367 -24.35 -4.29 31.55
C GLU A 367 -25.63 -5.01 31.07
N ALA A 368 -25.78 -6.30 31.38
CA ALA A 368 -26.97 -7.08 31.06
C ALA A 368 -28.21 -6.58 31.83
N GLY A 369 -28.04 -6.15 33.08
CA GLY A 369 -29.08 -5.56 33.90
C GLY A 369 -29.55 -4.19 33.40
N ASN A 370 -28.63 -3.35 32.94
CA ASN A 370 -28.95 -2.03 32.37
C ASN A 370 -29.72 -2.15 31.04
N GLY A 371 -29.33 -3.08 30.16
CA GLY A 371 -30.03 -3.32 28.89
C GLY A 371 -31.49 -3.79 29.06
N LYS A 372 -31.79 -4.55 30.13
CA LYS A 372 -33.18 -4.95 30.47
C LYS A 372 -34.03 -3.77 30.96
N ARG A 373 -33.44 -2.80 31.66
CA ARG A 373 -34.13 -1.59 32.14
C ARG A 373 -34.48 -0.62 31.00
N GLU A 374 -33.55 -0.41 30.07
CA GLU A 374 -33.77 0.44 28.89
C GLU A 374 -34.84 -0.13 27.95
N ALA A 375 -34.85 -1.45 27.71
CA ALA A 375 -35.88 -2.12 26.91
C ALA A 375 -37.28 -2.10 27.58
N GLY A 376 -37.34 -2.06 28.91
CA GLY A 376 -38.58 -1.95 29.68
C GLY A 376 -39.22 -0.56 29.64
N ASN A 377 -38.42 0.52 29.57
CA ASN A 377 -38.92 1.89 29.44
C ASN A 377 -39.40 2.22 28.03
N GLY A 378 -38.69 1.76 26.98
CA GLY A 378 -39.12 1.99 25.59
C GLY A 378 -40.47 1.33 25.22
N LYS A 379 -40.84 0.22 25.87
CA LYS A 379 -42.17 -0.41 25.71
C LYS A 379 -43.29 0.32 26.47
N ARG A 380 -42.98 1.06 27.54
CA ARG A 380 -43.99 1.85 28.27
C ARG A 380 -44.34 3.14 27.51
N GLU A 381 -43.38 3.74 26.82
CA GLU A 381 -43.64 4.93 25.98
C GLU A 381 -44.38 4.59 24.68
N ALA A 382 -44.11 3.44 24.06
CA ALA A 382 -44.84 2.98 22.86
C ALA A 382 -46.27 2.46 23.13
N GLY A 383 -46.65 2.24 24.39
CA GLY A 383 -47.99 1.82 24.81
C GLY A 383 -48.89 2.96 25.30
N SER A 384 -48.43 4.21 25.19
CA SER A 384 -49.12 5.42 25.67
C SER A 384 -49.50 6.39 24.55
N GLY A 385 -49.54 5.91 23.30
CA GLY A 385 -49.90 6.69 22.10
C GLY A 385 -51.17 6.19 21.45
#